data_AF-A0A6N9U9T0-F1
#
_entry.id   AF-A0A6N9U9T0-F1
#
_cell.length_a   1.000
_cell.length_b   1.000
_cell.length_c   1.000
_cell.angle_alpha   90.00
_cell.angle_beta   90.00
_cell.angle_gamma   90.00
#
_symmetry.space_group_name_H-M   'P 1'
#
loop_
_entity.id
_entity.type
_entity.pdbx_description
1 polymer ?
#
loop_
_entity_poly.entity_id
_entity_poly.type
_entity_poly.pdbx_seq_one_letter_code
_entity_poly.pdbx_strand_id
1 'polypeptide(L)'
;MSQSLPPVAPSVTAELVAALSPRLSKRLDGGVGKLAGLPVVRDGDTVRIALDDTTALELHAPGGVVRSADAIRCGCLLAPACLHRAAVASVAPIAASGPGTDTADPHADHPSPP
;
A
#
# COMPACT_ATOMS: atom_id res chain seq x y z
N MET A 1 16.40 -1.46 -10.47
CA MET A 1 14.97 -1.68 -10.74
C MET A 1 14.26 -1.82 -9.41
N SER A 2 13.64 -0.74 -8.94
CA SER A 2 12.97 -0.69 -7.63
C SER A 2 11.69 -1.53 -7.68
N GLN A 3 11.77 -2.76 -7.15
CA GLN A 3 10.69 -3.75 -7.03
C GLN A 3 9.84 -3.52 -5.75
N SER A 4 9.67 -2.28 -5.32
CA SER A 4 8.94 -1.96 -4.10
C SER A 4 7.49 -1.61 -4.38
N LEU A 5 6.61 -2.03 -3.47
CA LEU A 5 5.22 -1.58 -3.45
C LEU A 5 5.16 -0.07 -3.21
N PRO A 6 4.18 0.64 -3.80
CA PRO A 6 3.95 2.04 -3.47
C PRO A 6 3.45 2.16 -2.02
N PRO A 7 3.78 3.24 -1.31
CA PRO A 7 3.15 3.52 -0.03
C PRO A 7 1.62 3.58 -0.13
N VAL A 8 0.94 3.08 0.90
CA VAL A 8 -0.52 3.07 1.00
C VAL A 8 -0.97 3.96 2.16
N ALA A 9 -1.97 4.80 1.92
CA ALA A 9 -2.55 5.62 2.98
C ALA A 9 -3.17 4.73 4.08
N PRO A 10 -2.95 5.01 5.38
CA PRO A 10 -3.45 4.17 6.47
C PRO A 10 -4.96 3.88 6.41
N SER A 11 -5.76 4.87 6.00
CA SER A 11 -7.21 4.75 5.84
C SER A 11 -7.60 3.70 4.80
N VAL A 12 -6.82 3.54 3.73
CA VAL A 12 -7.06 2.55 2.69
C VAL A 12 -6.88 1.13 3.25
N THR A 13 -5.79 0.89 3.98
CA THR A 13 -5.57 -0.42 4.62
C THR A 13 -6.69 -0.74 5.61
N ALA A 14 -7.11 0.23 6.42
CA ALA A 14 -8.21 0.06 7.37
C ALA A 14 -9.54 -0.28 6.67
N GLU A 15 -9.90 0.44 5.62
CA GLU A 15 -11.11 0.21 4.82
C GLU A 15 -11.13 -1.20 4.22
N LEU A 16 -10.02 -1.64 3.63
CA LEU A 16 -9.91 -2.95 3.00
C LEU A 16 -10.02 -4.09 4.00
N VAL A 17 -9.41 -3.96 5.18
CA VAL A 17 -9.49 -4.96 6.25
C VAL A 17 -10.91 -5.01 6.82
N ALA A 18 -11.56 -3.86 7.02
CA ALA A 18 -12.93 -3.79 7.53
C ALA A 18 -13.96 -4.40 6.58
N ALA A 19 -13.70 -4.38 5.27
CA ALA A 19 -14.57 -5.00 4.26
C ALA A 19 -14.49 -6.54 4.22
N LEU A 20 -13.53 -7.17 4.89
CA LEU A 20 -13.39 -8.61 4.87
C LEU A 20 -14.49 -9.31 5.67
N SER A 21 -14.98 -10.43 5.14
CA SER A 21 -15.77 -11.36 5.96
C SER A 21 -14.95 -11.90 7.14
N PRO A 22 -15.57 -12.34 8.25
CA PRO A 22 -14.84 -12.87 9.41
C PRO A 22 -13.89 -14.03 9.07
N ARG A 23 -14.27 -14.86 8.09
CA ARG A 23 -13.43 -15.97 7.61
C ARG A 23 -12.18 -15.49 6.90
N LEU A 24 -12.28 -14.45 6.07
CA LEU A 24 -11.13 -13.90 5.35
C LEU A 24 -10.23 -13.07 6.27
N SER A 25 -10.82 -12.29 7.19
CA SER A 25 -10.08 -11.53 8.19
C SER A 25 -9.14 -12.41 9.01
N LYS A 26 -9.62 -13.59 9.48
CA LYS A 26 -8.79 -14.59 10.19
C LYS A 26 -7.62 -15.15 9.38
N ARG A 27 -7.61 -14.98 8.05
CA ARG A 27 -6.55 -15.47 7.17
C ARG A 27 -5.58 -14.40 6.71
N LEU A 28 -5.76 -13.15 7.15
CA LEU A 28 -5.00 -11.99 6.68
C LEU A 28 -3.50 -12.18 6.86
N ASP A 29 -3.04 -12.54 8.05
CA ASP A 29 -1.61 -12.68 8.33
C ASP A 29 -0.92 -13.73 7.43
N GLY A 30 -1.61 -14.86 7.19
CA GLY A 30 -1.13 -15.87 6.25
C GLY A 30 -1.13 -15.39 4.79
N GLY A 31 -2.04 -14.48 4.44
CA GLY A 31 -2.05 -13.80 3.14
C GLY A 31 -0.89 -12.82 2.99
N VAL A 32 -0.61 -12.01 4.01
CA VAL A 32 0.51 -11.05 4.07
C VAL A 32 1.84 -11.77 3.83
N GLY A 33 2.09 -12.86 4.56
CA GLY A 33 3.34 -13.63 4.42
C GLY A 33 3.54 -14.22 3.01
N LYS A 34 2.46 -14.67 2.36
CA LYS A 34 2.53 -15.18 0.97
C LYS A 34 2.84 -14.07 -0.03
N LEU A 35 2.17 -12.93 0.12
CA LEU A 35 2.23 -11.84 -0.85
C LEU A 35 3.56 -11.09 -0.81
N ALA A 36 4.19 -11.00 0.38
CA ALA A 36 5.51 -10.41 0.56
C ALA A 36 6.63 -11.12 -0.23
N GLY A 37 6.43 -12.38 -0.62
CA GLY A 37 7.40 -13.16 -1.41
C GLY A 37 7.15 -13.13 -2.92
N LEU A 38 6.07 -12.50 -3.39
CA LEU A 38 5.72 -12.50 -4.81
C LEU A 38 6.46 -11.40 -5.58
N PRO A 39 6.84 -11.65 -6.85
CA PRO A 39 7.50 -10.67 -7.68
C PRO A 39 6.58 -9.48 -7.97
N VAL A 40 7.16 -8.28 -7.92
CA VAL A 40 6.47 -7.01 -8.15
C VAL A 40 6.99 -6.38 -9.44
N VAL A 41 6.08 -6.05 -10.36
CA VAL A 41 6.38 -5.35 -11.60
C VAL A 41 5.81 -3.94 -11.53
N ARG A 42 6.62 -2.93 -11.83
CA ARG A 42 6.20 -1.52 -11.84
C ARG A 42 6.24 -0.97 -13.26
N ASP A 43 5.17 -0.30 -13.65
CA ASP A 43 5.00 0.41 -14.91
C ASP A 43 4.40 1.80 -14.62
N GLY A 44 5.25 2.83 -14.63
CA GLY A 44 4.88 4.18 -14.21
C GLY A 44 4.29 4.23 -12.80
N ASP A 45 3.04 4.70 -12.73
CA ASP A 45 2.25 4.81 -11.50
C ASP A 45 1.46 3.55 -11.15
N THR A 46 1.62 2.47 -11.92
CA THR A 46 0.93 1.20 -11.68
C THR A 46 1.91 0.12 -11.28
N VAL A 47 1.55 -0.64 -10.25
CA VAL A 47 2.28 -1.82 -9.79
C VAL A 47 1.39 -3.04 -9.96
N ARG A 48 1.94 -4.12 -10.54
CA ARG A 48 1.25 -5.38 -10.79
C ARG A 48 1.98 -6.54 -10.11
N ILE A 49 1.20 -7.44 -9.52
CA ILE A 49 1.64 -8.67 -8.87
C ILE A 49 0.80 -9.81 -9.44
N ALA A 50 1.46 -10.84 -9.99
CA ALA A 50 0.77 -12.06 -10.38
C ALA A 50 0.53 -12.93 -9.15
N LEU A 51 -0.73 -13.27 -8.88
CA LEU A 51 -1.11 -14.16 -7.77
C LEU A 51 -1.15 -15.62 -8.22
N ASP A 52 -1.59 -15.85 -9.46
CA ASP A 52 -1.58 -17.11 -10.19
C ASP A 52 -1.58 -16.81 -11.71
N ASP A 53 -1.74 -17.84 -12.55
CA ASP A 53 -1.69 -17.74 -14.01
C ASP A 53 -2.81 -16.86 -14.61
N THR A 54 -3.90 -16.65 -13.89
CA THR A 54 -5.11 -15.96 -14.36
C THR A 54 -5.47 -14.73 -13.54
N THR A 55 -4.90 -14.61 -12.34
CA THR A 55 -5.24 -13.57 -11.37
C THR A 55 -4.07 -12.63 -11.16
N ALA A 56 -4.29 -11.36 -11.48
CA ALA A 56 -3.37 -10.28 -11.15
C ALA A 56 -3.97 -9.35 -10.08
N LEU A 57 -3.08 -8.76 -9.29
CA LEU A 57 -3.34 -7.69 -8.35
C LEU A 57 -2.61 -6.43 -8.83
N GLU A 58 -3.34 -5.32 -8.89
CA GLU A 58 -2.86 -4.05 -9.38
C GLU A 58 -3.04 -2.96 -8.33
N LEU A 59 -2.03 -2.11 -8.20
CA LEU A 59 -2.02 -0.93 -7.33
C LEU A 59 -1.71 0.27 -8.20
N HIS A 60 -2.65 1.21 -8.25
CA HIS A 60 -2.46 2.48 -8.93
C HIS A 60 -2.11 3.56 -7.89
N ALA A 61 -1.00 4.23 -8.07
CA ALA A 61 -0.45 5.18 -7.10
C ALA A 61 -0.03 6.47 -7.79
N PRO A 62 -1.00 7.26 -8.32
CA PRO A 62 -0.69 8.54 -8.94
C PRO A 62 -0.04 9.48 -7.92
N GLY A 63 1.09 10.07 -8.30
CA GLY A 63 1.91 10.85 -7.37
C GLY A 63 2.57 10.00 -6.27
N GLY A 64 2.77 8.70 -6.53
CA GLY A 64 3.56 7.79 -5.71
C GLY A 64 2.88 7.18 -4.49
N VAL A 65 1.61 7.47 -4.22
CA VAL A 65 0.87 6.94 -3.05
C VAL A 65 -0.51 6.43 -3.45
N VAL A 66 -0.88 5.26 -2.95
CA VAL A 66 -2.25 4.73 -3.06
C VAL A 66 -3.14 5.41 -2.03
N ARG A 67 -4.09 6.21 -2.49
CA ARG A 67 -4.97 7.04 -1.62
C ARG A 67 -6.42 6.59 -1.54
N SER A 68 -6.85 5.63 -2.36
CA SER A 68 -8.20 5.06 -2.30
C SER A 68 -8.14 3.54 -2.33
N ALA A 69 -9.09 2.88 -1.64
CA ALA A 69 -9.27 1.43 -1.77
C ALA A 69 -9.52 1.04 -3.23
N ASP A 70 -10.17 1.92 -3.97
CA ASP A 70 -10.43 1.73 -5.38
C ASP A 70 -9.19 1.73 -6.28
N ALA A 71 -8.07 2.28 -5.82
CA ALA A 71 -6.83 2.20 -6.56
C ALA A 71 -6.13 0.83 -6.42
N ILE A 72 -6.65 -0.07 -5.58
CA ILE A 72 -6.18 -1.47 -5.48
C ILE A 72 -7.23 -2.40 -6.12
N ARG A 73 -6.85 -3.06 -7.20
CA ARG A 73 -7.72 -3.92 -8.03
C ARG A 73 -7.21 -5.34 -8.07
N CYS A 74 -8.07 -6.31 -7.80
CA CYS A 74 -7.72 -7.72 -7.85
C CYS A 74 -8.66 -8.42 -8.84
N GLY A 75 -8.12 -9.21 -9.76
CA GLY A 75 -8.90 -9.99 -10.72
C GLY A 75 -9.53 -11.27 -10.15
N CYS A 76 -9.44 -11.51 -8.84
CA CYS A 76 -9.95 -12.74 -8.24
C CYS A 76 -11.47 -12.71 -8.10
N LEU A 77 -12.10 -13.87 -8.08
CA LEU A 77 -13.56 -14.02 -7.95
C LEU A 77 -14.18 -13.41 -6.68
N LEU A 78 -13.39 -13.18 -5.63
CA LEU A 78 -13.85 -12.56 -4.37
C LEU A 78 -13.74 -11.03 -4.36
N ALA A 79 -13.29 -10.41 -5.45
CA ALA A 79 -13.22 -8.96 -5.53
C ALA A 79 -14.63 -8.34 -5.46
N PRO A 80 -14.80 -7.15 -4.86
CA PRO A 80 -13.75 -6.33 -4.25
C PRO A 80 -13.35 -6.76 -2.82
N ALA A 81 -14.18 -7.49 -2.08
CA ALA A 81 -13.92 -7.85 -0.68
C ALA A 81 -13.00 -9.09 -0.52
N CYS A 82 -11.84 -9.09 -1.19
CA CYS A 82 -10.91 -10.22 -1.20
C CYS A 82 -9.73 -10.04 -0.25
N LEU A 83 -9.20 -11.18 0.21
CA LEU A 83 -8.00 -11.25 1.05
C LEU A 83 -6.79 -10.56 0.42
N HIS A 84 -6.62 -10.67 -0.90
CA HIS A 84 -5.43 -10.19 -1.60
C HIS A 84 -5.27 -8.67 -1.55
N ARG A 85 -6.38 -7.92 -1.69
CA ARG A 85 -6.36 -6.45 -1.59
C ARG A 85 -5.97 -5.99 -0.20
N ALA A 86 -6.55 -6.59 0.83
CA ALA A 86 -6.18 -6.29 2.21
C ALA A 86 -4.73 -6.67 2.50
N ALA A 87 -4.30 -7.87 2.09
CA ALA A 87 -2.94 -8.34 2.31
C ALA A 87 -1.88 -7.44 1.65
N VAL A 88 -2.07 -7.02 0.40
CA VAL A 88 -1.08 -6.14 -0.25
C VAL A 88 -1.02 -4.76 0.40
N ALA A 89 -2.16 -4.23 0.85
CA ALA A 89 -2.20 -2.97 1.59
C ALA A 89 -1.53 -3.07 2.97
N SER A 90 -1.52 -4.26 3.58
CA SER A 90 -0.82 -4.55 4.84
C SER A 90 0.68 -4.84 4.65
N VAL A 91 1.12 -5.31 3.48
CA VAL A 91 2.54 -5.50 3.13
C VAL A 91 3.19 -4.19 2.69
N ALA A 92 2.44 -3.33 2.00
CA ALA A 92 2.95 -2.09 1.46
C ALA A 92 3.48 -1.14 2.55
N PRO A 93 4.50 -0.30 2.23
CA PRO A 93 4.91 0.77 3.13
C PRO A 93 3.71 1.65 3.51
N ILE A 94 3.67 2.12 4.74
CA ILE A 94 2.65 3.07 5.15
C ILE A 94 3.06 4.46 4.68
N ALA A 95 2.15 5.13 3.96
CA ALA A 95 2.38 6.52 3.58
C ALA A 95 2.47 7.38 4.85
N ALA A 96 3.52 8.18 4.97
CA ALA A 96 3.64 9.14 6.06
C ALA A 96 2.46 10.12 6.00
N SER A 97 1.74 10.24 7.12
CA SER A 97 0.77 11.31 7.33
C SER A 97 1.52 12.62 7.58
N GLY A 98 2.21 13.15 6.58
CA GLY A 98 2.81 14.47 6.66
C GLY A 98 1.73 15.54 6.51
N PRO A 99 1.68 16.60 7.36
CA PRO A 99 1.15 17.85 6.87
C PRO A 99 2.01 18.24 5.67
N GLY A 100 1.41 18.58 4.53
CA GLY A 100 2.17 19.08 3.39
C GLY A 100 2.85 20.38 3.77
N THR A 101 4.07 20.32 4.27
CA THR A 101 4.99 21.45 4.45
C THR A 101 6.40 20.87 4.66
N ASP A 102 7.10 20.66 3.55
CA ASP A 102 8.56 20.78 3.53
C ASP A 102 8.86 22.29 3.64
N THR A 103 8.78 22.84 4.86
CA THR A 103 9.41 24.14 5.14
C THR A 103 10.82 23.81 5.54
N ALA A 104 11.72 24.12 4.60
CA ALA A 104 13.13 24.31 4.84
C ALA A 104 13.35 24.96 6.21
N ASP A 105 14.15 24.31 7.05
CA ASP A 105 14.67 24.83 8.30
C ASP A 105 15.52 26.08 8.00
N PRO A 106 15.10 27.31 8.36
CA PRO A 106 15.95 28.47 8.32
C PRO A 106 16.43 28.72 9.75
N HIS A 107 17.52 28.06 10.11
CA HIS A 107 18.57 28.55 11.01
C HIS A 107 18.12 29.33 12.27
N ALA A 108 18.23 28.68 13.43
CA ALA A 108 18.47 29.39 14.68
C ALA A 108 19.90 29.11 15.16
N ASP A 109 20.85 29.81 14.53
CA ASP A 109 22.11 30.20 15.16
C ASP A 109 21.78 31.04 16.40
N HIS A 110 22.27 30.60 17.55
CA HIS A 110 22.13 31.32 18.81
C HIS A 110 23.51 31.87 19.16
N PRO A 111 23.72 33.21 19.20
CA PRO A 111 24.99 33.76 19.62
C PRO A 111 25.14 33.62 21.14
N SER A 112 26.32 33.18 21.59
CA SER A 112 26.69 33.14 23.01
C SER A 112 26.79 34.56 23.61
N PRO A 113 26.28 34.80 24.83
CA PRO A 113 26.50 36.06 25.55
C PRO A 113 27.87 36.10 26.26
N PRO A 114 28.36 37.30 26.64
CA PRO A 114 29.72 37.52 27.17
C PRO A 114 29.96 36.97 28.58
#